data_AF-A0A6J1VVD4-F1
#
_entry.id   AF-A0A6J1VVD4-F1
#
_cell.length_a   1.000
_cell.length_b   1.000
_cell.length_c   1.000
_cell.angle_alpha   90.00
_cell.angle_beta   90.00
_cell.angle_gamma   90.00
#
_symmetry.space_group_name_H-M   'P 1'
#
loop_
_entity.id
_entity.type
_entity.pdbx_description
1 polymer ?
#
loop_
_entity_poly.entity_id
_entity_poly.type
_entity_poly.pdbx_seq_one_letter_code
_entity_poly.pdbx_strand_id
1 'polypeptide(L)'
;IRIAGIRGIQGVVRKTVNDELRATIWEPQHMDKIVPSLLFNMQKTEDLEGRIGPPASPSGEKEENPAVLAENCFRELLARATYGNMSNAVRPVFAHLGHHKLWDPNEFAVHCFKIIMYSIQAQYSHHVIQEILAHLDSCKRDSPRVRAGIIQVLLEAVAIAAKGSIGPTVLEVFNTLLKHLSLSVDFELGNTRGDHSHAALSAPSKDNDERIVQNAIIQTIGFFGSNLPDYQRSEIMMFIMGKVPVFGVTSQTLDTSELGDLGTRRIQIMLLRSLLMVTSGYNAKSIASVLSAPFLDPLLSTSLMEDSELRQLVLEILHNLIDRHDNRAKLRGIR
;
A
#
# COMPACT_ATOMS: atom_id res chain seq x y z
N ILE A 1 35.06 -7.71 -10.23
CA ILE A 1 34.42 -6.72 -11.15
C ILE A 1 33.18 -6.07 -10.52
N ARG A 2 32.19 -6.82 -10.02
CA ARG A 2 30.96 -6.27 -9.40
C ARG A 2 31.23 -5.23 -8.29
N ILE A 3 32.06 -5.56 -7.31
CA ILE A 3 32.44 -4.66 -6.20
C ILE A 3 33.09 -3.37 -6.71
N ALA A 4 34.04 -3.47 -7.65
CA ALA A 4 34.70 -2.31 -8.24
C ALA A 4 33.72 -1.39 -9.00
N GLY A 5 32.74 -1.98 -9.71
CA GLY A 5 31.67 -1.25 -10.39
C GLY A 5 30.79 -0.46 -9.41
N ILE A 6 30.35 -1.10 -8.31
CA ILE A 6 29.55 -0.44 -7.26
C ILE A 6 30.34 0.70 -6.61
N ARG A 7 31.62 0.47 -6.27
CA ARG A 7 32.51 1.52 -5.73
C ARG A 7 32.71 2.68 -6.72
N GLY A 8 32.78 2.38 -8.01
CA GLY A 8 32.83 3.39 -9.08
C GLY A 8 31.58 4.28 -9.07
N ILE A 9 30.39 3.67 -9.05
CA ILE A 9 29.12 4.40 -8.94
C ILE A 9 29.08 5.23 -7.64
N GLN A 10 29.46 4.63 -6.50
CA GLN A 10 29.50 5.32 -5.22
C GLN A 10 30.44 6.54 -5.24
N GLY A 11 31.61 6.41 -5.90
CA GLY A 11 32.54 7.52 -6.12
C GLY A 11 31.91 8.64 -6.95
N VAL A 12 31.17 8.30 -8.02
CA VAL A 12 30.43 9.27 -8.83
C VAL A 12 29.37 9.97 -7.99
N VAL A 13 28.57 9.25 -7.20
CA VAL A 13 27.54 9.81 -6.30
C VAL A 13 28.15 10.78 -5.28
N ARG A 14 29.31 10.46 -4.71
CA ARG A 14 30.01 11.35 -3.78
C ARG A 14 30.59 12.59 -4.45
N LYS A 15 31.13 12.45 -5.65
CA LYS A 15 31.83 13.53 -6.36
C LYS A 15 30.86 14.51 -7.03
N THR A 16 29.84 14.00 -7.71
CA THR A 16 28.88 14.82 -8.50
C THR A 16 27.95 15.67 -7.65
N VAL A 17 27.78 15.37 -6.36
CA VAL A 17 26.89 16.14 -5.48
C VAL A 17 27.63 17.29 -4.75
N ASN A 18 28.96 17.26 -4.72
CA ASN A 18 29.79 18.29 -4.09
C ASN A 18 30.19 19.43 -5.05
N ASP A 19 30.26 19.18 -6.37
CA ASP A 19 30.62 20.17 -7.38
C ASP A 19 29.43 20.54 -8.30
N GLU A 20 29.60 21.58 -9.14
CA GLU A 20 28.64 22.17 -10.10
C GLU A 20 27.94 21.19 -11.07
N LEU A 21 28.26 19.88 -11.01
CA LEU A 21 27.62 18.77 -11.73
C LEU A 21 26.27 18.29 -11.13
N ARG A 22 25.73 18.99 -10.12
CA ARG A 22 24.49 18.63 -9.41
C ARG A 22 23.28 18.33 -10.29
N ALA A 23 23.20 18.87 -11.50
CA ALA A 23 22.03 18.72 -12.37
C ALA A 23 22.03 17.44 -13.22
N THR A 24 23.20 16.92 -13.63
CA THR A 24 23.23 15.89 -14.69
C THR A 24 23.02 14.47 -14.16
N ILE A 25 23.53 14.10 -12.98
CA ILE A 25 23.40 12.71 -12.49
C ILE A 25 21.94 12.27 -12.32
N TRP A 26 21.05 13.20 -11.97
CA TRP A 26 19.64 12.94 -11.74
C TRP A 26 18.80 12.87 -13.01
N GLU A 27 19.40 13.10 -14.18
CA GLU A 27 18.71 12.95 -15.45
C GLU A 27 18.30 11.48 -15.66
N PRO A 28 17.13 11.22 -16.26
CA PRO A 28 16.63 9.87 -16.49
C PRO A 28 17.67 8.95 -17.16
N GLN A 29 18.41 9.46 -18.15
CA GLN A 29 19.44 8.70 -18.86
C GLN A 29 20.52 8.05 -17.97
N HIS A 30 20.79 8.64 -16.80
CA HIS A 30 21.74 8.13 -15.82
C HIS A 30 21.05 7.31 -14.74
N MET A 31 19.94 7.80 -14.20
CA MET A 31 19.18 7.10 -13.15
C MET A 31 18.62 5.76 -13.63
N ASP A 32 18.18 5.67 -14.88
CA ASP A 32 17.70 4.43 -15.53
C ASP A 32 18.78 3.36 -15.68
N LYS A 33 20.05 3.71 -15.45
CA LYS A 33 21.18 2.76 -15.45
C LYS A 33 21.69 2.51 -14.04
N ILE A 34 21.84 3.58 -13.24
CA ILE A 34 22.40 3.51 -11.89
C ILE A 34 21.48 2.73 -10.96
N VAL A 35 20.20 3.10 -10.88
CA VAL A 35 19.26 2.49 -9.92
C VAL A 35 19.05 1.01 -10.22
N PRO A 36 18.72 0.56 -11.45
CA PRO A 36 18.57 -0.87 -11.74
C PRO A 36 19.85 -1.67 -11.49
N SER A 37 21.03 -1.09 -11.73
CA SER A 37 22.31 -1.76 -11.44
C SER A 37 22.51 -2.01 -9.94
N LEU A 38 22.15 -1.03 -9.10
CA LEU A 38 22.21 -1.19 -7.65
C LEU A 38 21.19 -2.22 -7.16
N LEU A 39 19.94 -2.14 -7.64
CA LEU A 39 18.89 -3.10 -7.29
C LEU A 39 19.25 -4.52 -7.68
N PHE A 40 19.81 -4.73 -8.87
CA PHE A 40 20.27 -6.05 -9.32
C PHE A 40 21.33 -6.65 -8.38
N ASN A 41 22.25 -5.83 -7.85
CA ASN A 41 23.25 -6.30 -6.90
C ASN A 41 22.69 -6.48 -5.47
N MET A 42 21.64 -5.74 -5.11
CA MET A 42 20.94 -5.86 -3.82
C MET A 42 20.03 -7.09 -3.76
N GLN A 43 19.47 -7.51 -4.89
CA GLN A 43 18.68 -8.72 -4.97
C GLN A 43 19.60 -9.88 -4.55
N LYS A 44 19.31 -10.47 -3.38
CA LYS A 44 20.00 -11.69 -2.95
C LYS A 44 19.80 -12.70 -4.06
N THR A 45 20.85 -12.95 -4.85
CA THR A 45 20.91 -14.16 -5.64
C THR A 45 20.96 -15.23 -4.56
N GLU A 46 19.84 -15.88 -4.27
CA GLU A 46 19.92 -17.12 -3.50
C GLU A 46 20.98 -17.96 -4.20
N ASP A 47 22.03 -18.29 -3.45
CA ASP A 47 23.20 -19.00 -3.94
C ASP A 47 22.76 -20.38 -4.47
N LEU A 48 22.27 -20.43 -5.71
CA LEU A 48 22.16 -21.66 -6.48
C LEU A 48 23.56 -22.23 -6.81
N GLU A 49 24.62 -21.47 -6.54
CA GLU A 49 26.04 -21.88 -6.68
C GLU A 49 26.70 -22.22 -5.33
N GLY A 50 25.98 -22.19 -4.20
CA GLY A 50 26.54 -22.45 -2.86
C GLY A 50 26.73 -23.92 -2.48
N ARG A 51 26.42 -24.89 -3.36
CA ARG A 51 26.46 -26.33 -3.02
C ARG A 51 27.56 -27.16 -3.66
N ILE A 52 28.44 -26.59 -4.50
CA ILE A 52 29.56 -27.36 -5.08
C ILE A 52 30.81 -26.48 -5.17
N GLY A 53 31.46 -26.23 -4.04
CA GLY A 53 32.80 -25.63 -3.99
C GLY A 53 33.61 -26.22 -2.83
N PRO A 54 34.88 -26.62 -3.03
CA PRO A 54 35.69 -27.20 -1.97
C PRO A 54 35.99 -26.15 -0.88
N PRO A 55 36.32 -26.59 0.37
CA PRO A 55 36.42 -25.68 1.51
C PRO A 55 37.52 -24.64 1.31
N ALA A 56 37.16 -23.37 1.51
CA ALA A 56 38.07 -22.24 1.38
C ALA A 56 39.14 -22.22 2.48
N SER A 57 40.38 -21.92 2.08
CA SER A 57 41.53 -21.68 2.94
C SER A 57 41.35 -20.43 3.83
N PRO A 58 42.02 -20.35 5.00
CA PRO A 58 41.83 -19.27 5.96
C PRO A 58 42.74 -18.08 5.61
N SER A 59 42.24 -17.14 4.80
CA SER A 59 42.81 -15.79 4.68
C SER A 59 41.73 -14.76 5.04
N GLY A 60 41.91 -14.12 6.19
CA GLY A 60 40.93 -13.26 6.85
C GLY A 60 40.80 -11.84 6.28
N GLU A 61 40.50 -11.71 4.99
CA GLU A 61 39.88 -10.50 4.48
C GLU A 61 38.36 -10.73 4.43
N LYS A 62 37.58 -9.96 5.19
CA LYS A 62 36.12 -9.99 5.08
C LYS A 62 35.75 -9.63 3.65
N GLU A 63 35.44 -10.63 2.83
CA GLU A 63 34.99 -10.42 1.46
C GLU A 63 33.74 -9.53 1.51
N GLU A 64 33.88 -8.28 1.03
CA GLU A 64 32.80 -7.30 1.12
C GLU A 64 31.60 -7.78 0.31
N ASN A 65 30.47 -7.98 0.98
CA ASN A 65 29.26 -8.45 0.33
C ASN A 65 28.75 -7.38 -0.68
N PRO A 66 28.68 -7.70 -1.99
CA PRO A 66 28.25 -6.75 -3.02
C PRO A 66 26.82 -6.23 -2.78
N ALA A 67 25.94 -7.03 -2.19
CA ALA A 67 24.57 -6.61 -1.87
C ALA A 67 24.53 -5.50 -0.81
N VAL A 68 25.36 -5.63 0.23
CA VAL A 68 25.48 -4.62 1.30
C VAL A 68 26.11 -3.34 0.75
N LEU A 69 27.12 -3.45 -0.10
CA LEU A 69 27.71 -2.29 -0.77
C LEU A 69 26.71 -1.57 -1.68
N ALA A 70 25.93 -2.32 -2.45
CA ALA A 70 24.92 -1.76 -3.34
C ALA A 70 23.80 -1.07 -2.56
N GLU A 71 23.33 -1.68 -1.46
CA GLU A 71 22.36 -1.06 -0.56
C GLU A 71 22.91 0.22 0.04
N ASN A 72 24.14 0.21 0.57
CA ASN A 72 24.77 1.41 1.12
C ASN A 72 24.92 2.52 0.07
N CYS A 73 25.31 2.16 -1.15
CA CYS A 73 25.39 3.11 -2.26
C CYS A 73 24.01 3.67 -2.63
N PHE A 74 22.97 2.85 -2.59
CA PHE A 74 21.60 3.27 -2.88
C PHE A 74 21.06 4.22 -1.80
N ARG A 75 21.24 3.88 -0.52
CA ARG A 75 20.95 4.78 0.62
C ARG A 75 21.66 6.12 0.47
N GLU A 76 22.94 6.05 0.12
CA GLU A 76 23.80 7.21 -0.03
C GLU A 76 23.36 8.13 -1.20
N LEU A 77 22.91 7.55 -2.32
CA LEU A 77 22.30 8.29 -3.43
C LEU A 77 21.00 8.98 -2.99
N LEU A 78 20.07 8.22 -2.40
CA LEU A 78 18.76 8.69 -1.98
C LEU A 78 18.82 9.79 -0.92
N ALA A 79 19.77 9.71 0.01
CA ALA A 79 19.97 10.73 1.05
C ALA A 79 20.32 12.12 0.50
N ARG A 80 20.74 12.19 -0.77
CA ARG A 80 21.08 13.43 -1.47
C ARG A 80 20.02 13.88 -2.48
N ALA A 81 18.95 13.10 -2.66
CA ALA A 81 17.86 13.45 -3.57
C ALA A 81 17.10 14.68 -3.04
N THR A 82 16.93 15.68 -3.89
CA THR A 82 16.03 16.81 -3.65
C THR A 82 14.63 16.50 -4.16
N TYR A 83 13.65 17.33 -3.79
CA TYR A 83 12.25 17.16 -4.20
C TYR A 83 12.06 16.87 -5.69
N GLY A 84 12.62 17.69 -6.59
CA GLY A 84 12.46 17.55 -8.03
C GLY A 84 13.16 16.32 -8.64
N ASN A 85 14.14 15.76 -7.94
CA ASN A 85 14.92 14.61 -8.42
C ASN A 85 14.39 13.27 -7.88
N MET A 86 13.48 13.31 -6.90
CA MET A 86 12.96 12.11 -6.26
C MET A 86 12.21 11.21 -7.26
N SER A 87 11.40 11.80 -8.14
CA SER A 87 10.69 11.06 -9.19
C SER A 87 11.65 10.30 -10.11
N ASN A 88 12.79 10.93 -10.48
CA ASN A 88 13.82 10.29 -11.31
C ASN A 88 14.56 9.16 -10.57
N ALA A 89 14.61 9.19 -9.24
CA ALA A 89 15.20 8.12 -8.44
C ALA A 89 14.25 6.94 -8.23
N VAL A 90 12.95 7.22 -8.06
CA VAL A 90 11.93 6.21 -7.72
C VAL A 90 11.38 5.50 -8.96
N ARG A 91 11.15 6.20 -10.08
CA ARG A 91 10.61 5.59 -11.31
C ARG A 91 11.41 4.40 -11.85
N PRO A 92 12.75 4.45 -11.89
CA PRO A 92 13.54 3.29 -12.31
C PRO A 92 13.37 2.07 -11.38
N VAL A 93 13.05 2.29 -10.10
CA VAL A 93 12.75 1.21 -9.14
C VAL A 93 11.48 0.48 -9.58
N PHE A 94 10.40 1.21 -9.89
CA PHE A 94 9.17 0.61 -10.41
C PHE A 94 9.42 -0.18 -11.71
N ALA A 95 10.17 0.41 -12.65
CA ALA A 95 10.51 -0.25 -13.91
C ALA A 95 11.30 -1.55 -13.68
N HIS A 96 12.29 -1.53 -12.79
CA HIS A 96 13.08 -2.71 -12.45
C HIS A 96 12.21 -3.80 -11.81
N LEU A 97 11.40 -3.45 -10.81
CA LEU A 97 10.50 -4.40 -10.14
C LEU A 97 9.48 -5.01 -11.12
N GLY A 98 8.93 -4.21 -12.04
CA GLY A 98 8.03 -4.66 -13.08
C GLY A 98 8.69 -5.62 -14.07
N HIS A 99 9.84 -5.23 -14.65
CA HIS A 99 10.55 -6.04 -15.64
C HIS A 99 11.02 -7.39 -15.09
N HIS A 100 11.47 -7.41 -13.84
CA HIS A 100 11.95 -8.63 -13.18
C HIS A 100 10.86 -9.39 -12.41
N LYS A 101 9.59 -8.96 -12.51
CA LYS A 101 8.42 -9.58 -11.84
C LYS A 101 8.60 -9.71 -10.31
N LEU A 102 9.18 -8.70 -9.67
CA LEU A 102 9.53 -8.69 -8.25
C LEU A 102 8.41 -8.14 -7.35
N TRP A 103 7.18 -8.09 -7.88
CA TRP A 103 5.97 -7.75 -7.14
C TRP A 103 5.26 -8.98 -6.55
N ASP A 104 5.64 -10.18 -7.00
CA ASP A 104 5.12 -11.46 -6.47
C ASP A 104 6.24 -12.53 -6.53
N PRO A 105 6.89 -12.87 -5.39
CA PRO A 105 6.68 -12.33 -4.04
C PRO A 105 7.15 -10.86 -3.93
N ASN A 106 6.51 -10.10 -3.04
CA ASN A 106 6.75 -8.65 -2.88
C ASN A 106 7.84 -8.28 -1.86
N GLU A 107 8.56 -9.26 -1.28
CA GLU A 107 9.54 -9.03 -0.21
C GLU A 107 10.65 -8.06 -0.61
N PHE A 108 11.19 -8.26 -1.82
CA PHE A 108 12.24 -7.39 -2.36
C PHE A 108 11.72 -5.98 -2.66
N ALA A 109 10.51 -5.87 -3.22
CA ALA A 109 9.87 -4.58 -3.45
C ALA A 109 9.70 -3.81 -2.12
N VAL A 110 9.18 -4.47 -1.08
CA VAL A 110 9.06 -3.89 0.26
C VAL A 110 10.43 -3.47 0.82
N HIS A 111 11.47 -4.30 0.68
CA HIS A 111 12.82 -3.95 1.12
C HIS A 111 13.35 -2.70 0.42
N CYS A 112 13.21 -2.61 -0.90
CA CYS A 112 13.62 -1.46 -1.69
C CYS A 112 12.92 -0.17 -1.23
N PHE A 113 11.61 -0.21 -1.02
CA PHE A 113 10.87 0.97 -0.57
C PHE A 113 11.12 1.31 0.90
N LYS A 114 11.41 0.35 1.77
CA LYS A 114 11.92 0.63 3.12
C LYS A 114 13.26 1.38 3.05
N ILE A 115 14.18 0.95 2.20
CA ILE A 115 15.44 1.66 1.98
C ILE A 115 15.19 3.09 1.50
N ILE A 116 14.33 3.29 0.51
CA ILE A 116 13.94 4.63 0.02
C ILE A 116 13.44 5.48 1.18
N MET A 117 12.41 5.03 1.88
CA MET A 117 11.75 5.81 2.92
C MET A 117 12.65 6.13 4.13
N TYR A 118 13.57 5.24 4.50
CA TYR A 118 14.53 5.51 5.58
C TYR A 118 15.71 6.39 5.17
N SER A 119 15.99 6.52 3.87
CA SER A 119 17.18 7.24 3.39
C SER A 119 16.88 8.68 2.99
N ILE A 120 15.63 8.98 2.61
CA ILE A 120 15.20 10.32 2.21
C ILE A 120 14.91 11.20 3.42
N GLN A 121 14.91 12.52 3.22
CA GLN A 121 14.45 13.46 4.22
C GLN A 121 12.93 13.31 4.43
N ALA A 122 12.47 13.39 5.69
CA ALA A 122 11.06 13.20 6.03
C ALA A 122 10.11 14.14 5.27
N GLN A 123 10.53 15.37 4.96
CA GLN A 123 9.74 16.32 4.17
C GLN A 123 9.44 15.86 2.73
N TYR A 124 10.17 14.87 2.19
CA TYR A 124 9.95 14.32 0.86
C TYR A 124 9.16 13.00 0.87
N SER A 125 8.78 12.47 2.04
CA SER A 125 8.08 11.19 2.15
C SER A 125 6.73 11.18 1.44
N HIS A 126 5.99 12.29 1.51
CA HIS A 126 4.69 12.44 0.86
C HIS A 126 4.80 12.31 -0.67
N HIS A 127 5.89 12.81 -1.26
CA HIS A 127 6.11 12.73 -2.70
C HIS A 127 6.39 11.29 -3.16
N VAL A 128 7.16 10.51 -2.39
CA VAL A 128 7.35 9.08 -2.68
C VAL A 128 6.03 8.31 -2.58
N ILE A 129 5.20 8.63 -1.59
CA ILE A 129 3.86 8.04 -1.45
C ILE A 129 2.99 8.37 -2.66
N GLN A 130 3.02 9.61 -3.15
CA GLN A 130 2.32 10.01 -4.37
C GLN A 130 2.79 9.25 -5.60
N GLU A 131 4.10 9.03 -5.76
CA GLU A 131 4.63 8.20 -6.86
C GLU A 131 4.18 6.73 -6.74
N ILE A 132 4.08 6.16 -5.53
CA ILE A 132 3.52 4.81 -5.31
C ILE A 132 2.03 4.77 -5.69
N LEU A 133 1.24 5.77 -5.30
CA LEU A 133 -0.18 5.88 -5.67
C LEU A 133 -0.38 6.00 -7.17
N ALA A 134 0.43 6.84 -7.83
CA ALA A 134 0.41 7.01 -9.29
C ALA A 134 0.81 5.72 -10.03
N HIS A 135 1.77 4.96 -9.47
CA HIS A 135 2.13 3.65 -10.00
C HIS A 135 0.99 2.64 -9.84
N LEU A 136 0.32 2.60 -8.68
CA LEU A 136 -0.86 1.76 -8.46
C LEU A 136 -1.98 2.06 -9.47
N ASP A 137 -2.26 3.35 -9.73
CA ASP A 137 -3.23 3.77 -10.75
C ASP A 137 -2.84 3.33 -12.17
N SER A 138 -1.54 3.34 -12.49
CA SER A 138 -1.02 2.87 -13.78
C SER A 138 -1.14 1.35 -13.91
N CYS A 139 -0.97 0.61 -12.81
CA CYS A 139 -1.06 -0.85 -12.72
C CYS A 139 -2.48 -1.36 -12.44
N LYS A 140 -3.53 -0.55 -12.62
CA LYS A 140 -4.92 -0.91 -12.30
C LYS A 140 -5.46 -2.17 -13.01
N ARG A 141 -4.86 -2.57 -14.13
CA ARG A 141 -5.23 -3.78 -14.90
C ARG A 141 -4.22 -4.93 -14.76
N ASP A 142 -3.17 -4.73 -13.97
CA ASP A 142 -2.20 -5.79 -13.72
C ASP A 142 -2.81 -6.86 -12.82
N SER A 143 -2.11 -8.00 -12.73
CA SER A 143 -2.57 -9.13 -11.92
C SER A 143 -2.89 -8.70 -10.48
N PRO A 144 -3.90 -9.31 -9.83
CA PRO A 144 -4.25 -8.98 -8.45
C PRO A 144 -3.05 -9.09 -7.48
N ARG A 145 -2.15 -10.04 -7.73
CA ARG A 145 -0.91 -10.23 -6.95
C ARG A 145 0.03 -9.03 -7.05
N VAL A 146 0.23 -8.49 -8.26
CA VAL A 146 1.04 -7.28 -8.47
C VAL A 146 0.41 -6.08 -7.77
N ARG A 147 -0.90 -5.86 -7.92
CA ARG A 147 -1.62 -4.78 -7.23
C ARG A 147 -1.52 -4.89 -5.72
N ALA A 148 -1.72 -6.09 -5.16
CA ALA A 148 -1.54 -6.34 -3.73
C ALA A 148 -0.09 -6.10 -3.28
N GLY A 149 0.90 -6.44 -4.11
CA GLY A 149 2.31 -6.13 -3.89
C GLY A 149 2.58 -4.63 -3.76
N ILE A 150 2.02 -3.81 -4.66
CA ILE A 150 2.14 -2.36 -4.63
C ILE A 150 1.43 -1.77 -3.39
N ILE A 151 0.25 -2.29 -3.04
CA ILE A 151 -0.49 -1.88 -1.83
C ILE A 151 0.30 -2.20 -0.56
N GLN A 152 0.98 -3.35 -0.49
CA GLN A 152 1.84 -3.69 0.64
C GLN A 152 3.04 -2.74 0.76
N VAL A 153 3.63 -2.34 -0.37
CA VAL A 153 4.67 -1.30 -0.40
C VAL A 153 4.14 0.04 0.11
N LEU A 154 2.93 0.43 -0.31
CA LEU A 154 2.27 1.64 0.18
C LEU A 154 2.03 1.60 1.69
N LEU A 155 1.55 0.46 2.22
CA LEU A 155 1.34 0.26 3.67
C LEU A 155 2.62 0.54 4.46
N GLU A 156 3.73 -0.04 4.02
CA GLU A 156 5.04 0.11 4.68
C GLU A 156 5.60 1.53 4.54
N ALA A 157 5.42 2.17 3.37
CA ALA A 157 5.83 3.55 3.17
C ALA A 157 5.05 4.51 4.09
N VAL A 158 3.73 4.35 4.16
CA VAL A 158 2.87 5.14 5.06
C VAL A 158 3.23 4.88 6.53
N ALA A 159 3.54 3.65 6.92
CA ALA A 159 3.99 3.32 8.27
C ALA A 159 5.24 4.09 8.71
N ILE A 160 6.19 4.26 7.78
CA ILE A 160 7.42 5.02 8.04
C ILE A 160 7.10 6.53 8.07
N ALA A 161 6.28 7.02 7.14
CA ALA A 161 5.96 8.45 7.00
C ALA A 161 5.03 9.01 8.09
N ALA A 162 4.19 8.16 8.70
CA ALA A 162 3.26 8.53 9.77
C ALA A 162 3.95 9.20 10.98
N LYS A 163 5.26 8.99 11.14
CA LYS A 163 6.06 9.58 12.22
C LYS A 163 6.44 11.06 12.00
N GLY A 164 6.17 11.67 10.84
CA GLY A 164 6.67 13.04 10.61
C GLY A 164 6.00 13.93 9.55
N SER A 165 5.51 13.40 8.41
CA SER A 165 5.10 14.29 7.30
C SER A 165 4.05 13.68 6.35
N ILE A 166 3.03 13.03 6.91
CA ILE A 166 1.99 12.38 6.11
C ILE A 166 0.80 13.31 5.75
N GLY A 167 0.65 14.43 6.47
CA GLY A 167 -0.52 15.31 6.46
C GLY A 167 -1.09 15.67 5.06
N PRO A 168 -0.27 16.15 4.10
CA PRO A 168 -0.77 16.59 2.79
C PRO A 168 -1.40 15.48 1.93
N THR A 169 -1.02 14.21 2.16
CA THR A 169 -1.42 13.07 1.32
C THR A 169 -2.48 12.18 1.95
N VAL A 170 -2.94 12.49 3.17
CA VAL A 170 -3.85 11.60 3.93
C VAL A 170 -5.10 11.28 3.12
N LEU A 171 -5.88 12.30 2.72
CA LEU A 171 -7.11 12.11 1.95
C LEU A 171 -6.88 11.47 0.58
N GLU A 172 -5.77 11.81 -0.07
CA GLU A 172 -5.40 11.26 -1.37
C GLU A 172 -5.17 9.74 -1.29
N VAL A 173 -4.42 9.28 -0.27
CA VAL A 173 -4.20 7.85 -0.02
C VAL A 173 -5.53 7.12 0.20
N PHE A 174 -6.41 7.62 1.08
CA PHE A 174 -7.72 6.97 1.30
C PHE A 174 -8.58 6.98 0.03
N ASN A 175 -8.66 8.10 -0.69
CA ASN A 175 -9.47 8.20 -1.90
C ASN A 175 -9.00 7.20 -2.97
N THR A 176 -7.68 7.10 -3.21
CA THR A 176 -7.12 6.16 -4.17
C THR A 176 -7.34 4.71 -3.72
N LEU A 177 -7.13 4.38 -2.44
CA LEU A 177 -7.39 3.04 -1.93
C LEU A 177 -8.86 2.64 -2.08
N LEU A 178 -9.81 3.51 -1.74
CA LEU A 178 -11.24 3.24 -1.90
C LEU A 178 -11.64 3.10 -3.39
N LYS A 179 -11.05 3.92 -4.27
CA LYS A 179 -11.24 3.78 -5.73
C LYS A 179 -10.75 2.41 -6.24
N HIS A 180 -9.56 1.97 -5.81
CA HIS A 180 -9.04 0.64 -6.17
C HIS A 180 -9.84 -0.50 -5.54
N LEU A 181 -10.46 -0.28 -4.38
CA LEU A 181 -11.38 -1.23 -3.75
C LEU A 181 -12.63 -1.43 -4.61
N SER A 182 -13.24 -0.34 -5.09
CA SER A 182 -14.35 -0.39 -6.05
C SER A 182 -13.95 -1.11 -7.34
N LEU A 183 -12.81 -0.75 -7.94
CA LEU A 183 -12.32 -1.41 -9.16
C LEU A 183 -12.10 -2.92 -8.96
N SER A 184 -11.57 -3.34 -7.81
CA SER A 184 -11.36 -4.75 -7.51
C SER A 184 -12.68 -5.52 -7.31
N VAL A 185 -13.72 -4.87 -6.77
CA VAL A 185 -15.08 -5.43 -6.72
C VAL A 185 -15.66 -5.59 -8.13
N ASP A 186 -15.41 -4.65 -9.03
CA ASP A 186 -15.90 -4.72 -10.41
C ASP A 186 -15.25 -5.87 -11.19
N PHE A 187 -13.94 -6.07 -11.02
CA PHE A 187 -13.23 -7.19 -11.62
C PHE A 187 -13.70 -8.54 -11.06
N GLU A 188 -13.98 -8.63 -9.75
CA GLU A 188 -14.58 -9.81 -9.11
C GLU A 188 -15.90 -10.22 -9.79
N LEU A 189 -16.77 -9.25 -10.04
CA LEU A 189 -18.10 -9.48 -10.62
C LEU A 189 -18.03 -9.75 -12.13
N GLY A 190 -17.12 -9.07 -12.85
CA GLY A 190 -16.88 -9.30 -14.27
C GLY A 190 -16.43 -10.73 -14.57
N ASN A 191 -15.51 -11.27 -13.76
CA ASN A 191 -15.06 -12.66 -13.89
C ASN A 191 -16.20 -13.66 -13.65
N THR A 192 -17.10 -13.35 -12.72
CA THR A 192 -18.24 -14.21 -12.38
C THR A 192 -19.29 -14.23 -13.51
N ARG A 193 -19.46 -13.12 -14.25
CA ARG A 193 -20.41 -13.04 -15.38
C ARG A 193 -19.92 -13.75 -16.65
N GLY A 194 -18.60 -13.82 -16.87
CA GLY A 194 -18.01 -14.47 -18.04
C GLY A 194 -18.03 -16.00 -18.03
N ASP A 195 -18.10 -16.60 -16.83
CA ASP A 195 -17.97 -18.06 -16.64
C ASP A 195 -19.29 -18.84 -16.83
N HIS A 196 -20.38 -18.16 -17.18
CA HIS A 196 -21.66 -18.80 -17.49
C HIS A 196 -21.77 -19.38 -18.91
N SER A 197 -20.66 -19.41 -19.66
CA SER A 197 -20.60 -19.97 -21.02
C SER A 197 -19.55 -21.07 -21.15
N HIS A 198 -19.61 -22.12 -20.31
CA HIS A 198 -19.35 -23.52 -20.65
C HIS A 198 -19.13 -24.33 -19.36
N ALA A 199 -20.08 -25.21 -19.02
CA ALA A 199 -19.88 -26.22 -18.00
C ALA A 199 -18.85 -27.26 -18.45
N ALA A 200 -17.67 -27.31 -17.82
CA ALA A 200 -16.79 -28.48 -17.84
C ALA A 200 -15.81 -28.50 -16.64
N LEU A 201 -16.22 -29.22 -15.59
CA LEU A 201 -15.38 -30.05 -14.70
C LEU A 201 -13.86 -29.72 -14.67
N SER A 202 -13.41 -28.82 -13.79
CA SER A 202 -12.11 -28.94 -13.14
C SER A 202 -11.88 -27.90 -12.03
N ALA A 203 -11.39 -28.40 -10.89
CA ALA A 203 -10.76 -27.72 -9.75
C ALA A 203 -11.67 -26.98 -8.73
N PRO A 204 -11.37 -27.13 -7.41
CA PRO A 204 -12.04 -26.38 -6.36
C PRO A 204 -11.77 -24.89 -6.57
N SER A 205 -12.82 -24.08 -6.47
CA SER A 205 -12.84 -22.62 -6.33
C SER A 205 -11.46 -21.96 -6.46
N LYS A 206 -11.13 -21.41 -7.65
CA LYS A 206 -10.20 -20.28 -7.71
C LYS A 206 -10.78 -19.21 -6.79
N ASP A 207 -10.35 -19.21 -5.53
CA ASP A 207 -10.66 -18.14 -4.60
C ASP A 207 -10.25 -16.86 -5.33
N ASN A 208 -11.22 -15.99 -5.53
CA ASN A 208 -11.08 -14.90 -6.47
C ASN A 208 -9.89 -14.03 -6.03
N ASP A 209 -8.79 -14.05 -6.79
CA ASP A 209 -7.54 -13.38 -6.42
C ASP A 209 -7.74 -11.87 -6.17
N GLU A 210 -8.83 -11.27 -6.69
CA GLU A 210 -9.25 -9.90 -6.35
C GLU A 210 -9.51 -9.71 -4.84
N ARG A 211 -9.97 -10.74 -4.12
CA ARG A 211 -10.16 -10.68 -2.67
C ARG A 211 -8.86 -10.40 -1.93
N ILE A 212 -7.72 -10.79 -2.49
CA ILE A 212 -6.40 -10.49 -1.92
C ILE A 212 -6.14 -8.98 -2.01
N VAL A 213 -6.47 -8.36 -3.15
CA VAL A 213 -6.39 -6.91 -3.33
C VAL A 213 -7.33 -6.20 -2.37
N GLN A 214 -8.60 -6.63 -2.31
CA GLN A 214 -9.61 -6.06 -1.41
C GLN A 214 -9.15 -6.11 0.06
N ASN A 215 -8.64 -7.26 0.51
CA ASN A 215 -8.14 -7.43 1.88
C ASN A 215 -6.89 -6.59 2.14
N ALA A 216 -5.94 -6.53 1.20
CA ALA A 216 -4.75 -5.69 1.32
C ALA A 216 -5.11 -4.20 1.44
N ILE A 217 -6.10 -3.74 0.68
CA ILE A 217 -6.61 -2.36 0.76
C ILE A 217 -7.24 -2.09 2.13
N ILE A 218 -8.16 -2.95 2.58
CA ILE A 218 -8.85 -2.82 3.87
C ILE A 218 -7.84 -2.79 5.02
N GLN A 219 -6.82 -3.66 4.97
CA GLN A 219 -5.74 -3.70 5.95
C GLN A 219 -4.92 -2.40 5.94
N THR A 220 -4.58 -1.89 4.75
CA THR A 220 -3.82 -0.64 4.59
C THR A 220 -4.60 0.56 5.12
N ILE A 221 -5.90 0.65 4.80
CA ILE A 221 -6.81 1.67 5.32
C ILE A 221 -6.87 1.63 6.85
N GLY A 222 -7.04 0.45 7.43
CA GLY A 222 -7.08 0.25 8.88
C GLY A 222 -5.79 0.66 9.57
N PHE A 223 -4.66 0.14 9.07
CA PHE A 223 -3.34 0.46 9.59
C PHE A 223 -3.08 1.96 9.51
N PHE A 224 -3.35 2.58 8.36
CA PHE A 224 -3.14 4.00 8.21
C PHE A 224 -4.05 4.81 9.14
N GLY A 225 -5.35 4.50 9.20
CA GLY A 225 -6.30 5.15 10.09
C GLY A 225 -5.92 5.05 11.57
N SER A 226 -5.34 3.93 12.00
CA SER A 226 -4.87 3.73 13.38
C SER A 226 -3.67 4.60 13.76
N ASN A 227 -2.90 5.07 12.77
CA ASN A 227 -1.74 5.95 12.97
C ASN A 227 -2.09 7.45 12.88
N LEU A 228 -3.35 7.80 12.58
CA LEU A 228 -3.80 9.19 12.50
C LEU A 228 -4.22 9.73 13.87
N PRO A 229 -4.04 11.04 14.13
CA PRO A 229 -4.69 11.72 15.24
C PRO A 229 -6.22 11.62 15.17
N ASP A 230 -6.89 11.68 16.32
CA ASP A 230 -8.35 11.47 16.45
C ASP A 230 -9.20 12.38 15.53
N TYR A 231 -8.79 13.64 15.34
CA TYR A 231 -9.53 14.59 14.50
C TYR A 231 -9.50 14.17 13.02
N GLN A 232 -8.30 13.86 12.49
CA GLN A 232 -8.11 13.35 11.13
C GLN A 232 -8.79 12.01 10.95
N ARG A 233 -8.71 11.13 11.96
CA ARG A 233 -9.36 9.83 11.92
C ARG A 233 -10.90 9.98 11.83
N SER A 234 -11.49 10.94 12.54
CA SER A 234 -12.92 11.27 12.40
C SER A 234 -13.28 11.78 11.00
N GLU A 235 -12.44 12.65 10.43
CA GLU A 235 -12.62 13.12 9.04
C GLU A 235 -12.58 11.96 8.04
N ILE A 236 -11.68 10.99 8.24
CA ILE A 236 -11.62 9.78 7.41
C ILE A 236 -12.85 8.88 7.59
N MET A 237 -13.36 8.73 8.82
CA MET A 237 -14.63 8.00 9.05
C MET A 237 -15.78 8.64 8.28
N MET A 238 -15.92 9.97 8.37
CA MET A 238 -16.91 10.74 7.61
C MET A 238 -16.71 10.59 6.10
N PHE A 239 -15.46 10.64 5.63
CA PHE A 239 -15.12 10.49 4.22
C PHE A 239 -15.50 9.11 3.68
N ILE A 240 -15.15 8.02 4.38
CA ILE A 240 -15.54 6.65 3.99
C ILE A 240 -17.07 6.52 4.01
N MET A 241 -17.74 7.03 5.04
CA MET A 241 -19.20 6.96 5.14
C MET A 241 -19.90 7.70 3.99
N GLY A 242 -19.38 8.87 3.59
CA GLY A 242 -19.87 9.62 2.42
C GLY A 242 -19.67 8.90 1.08
N LYS A 243 -18.87 7.84 1.04
CA LYS A 243 -18.67 6.98 -0.15
C LYS A 243 -19.60 5.78 -0.18
N VAL A 244 -20.16 5.38 0.97
CA VAL A 244 -21.08 4.22 1.06
C VAL A 244 -22.37 4.55 0.29
N PRO A 245 -22.75 3.77 -0.73
CA PRO A 245 -24.04 3.95 -1.38
C PRO A 245 -25.16 3.65 -0.38
N VAL A 246 -26.05 4.61 -0.13
CA VAL A 246 -27.20 4.46 0.78
C VAL A 246 -28.48 4.82 0.01
N PHE A 247 -29.60 4.15 0.30
CA PHE A 247 -30.89 4.46 -0.30
C PHE A 247 -31.27 5.94 -0.10
N GLY A 248 -31.57 6.65 -1.21
CA GLY A 248 -32.07 8.03 -1.19
C GLY A 248 -31.01 9.14 -1.13
N VAL A 249 -29.72 8.81 -1.03
CA VAL A 249 -28.62 9.78 -1.07
C VAL A 249 -27.73 9.49 -2.28
N THR A 250 -27.63 10.44 -3.21
CA THR A 250 -26.68 10.36 -4.33
C THR A 250 -25.26 10.36 -3.78
N SER A 251 -24.57 9.21 -3.86
CA SER A 251 -23.14 9.12 -3.56
C SER A 251 -22.37 9.98 -4.56
N GLN A 252 -21.74 11.06 -4.10
CA GLN A 252 -21.23 12.10 -5.00
C GLN A 252 -19.87 11.78 -5.66
N THR A 253 -19.30 10.58 -5.52
CA THR A 253 -17.89 10.41 -5.97
C THR A 253 -17.45 9.00 -6.36
N LEU A 254 -18.31 7.98 -6.31
CA LEU A 254 -18.01 6.66 -6.89
C LEU A 254 -19.11 6.35 -7.89
N ASP A 255 -18.76 6.19 -9.17
CA ASP A 255 -19.69 5.78 -10.23
C ASP A 255 -20.10 4.32 -10.03
N THR A 256 -20.94 4.06 -9.02
CA THR A 256 -21.48 2.72 -8.73
C THR A 256 -22.72 2.40 -9.58
N SER A 257 -23.13 3.31 -10.47
CA SER A 257 -24.33 3.19 -11.31
C SER A 257 -24.27 2.00 -12.28
N GLU A 258 -23.07 1.52 -12.62
CA GLU A 258 -22.87 0.43 -13.58
C GLU A 258 -22.80 -0.98 -12.94
N LEU A 259 -22.73 -1.08 -11.60
CA LEU A 259 -22.46 -2.35 -10.89
C LEU A 259 -23.68 -3.28 -10.75
N GLY A 260 -24.90 -2.73 -10.80
CA GLY A 260 -26.14 -3.43 -10.43
C GLY A 260 -26.21 -3.78 -8.93
N ASP A 261 -27.34 -4.32 -8.48
CA ASP A 261 -27.63 -4.51 -7.05
C ASP A 261 -26.59 -5.36 -6.30
N LEU A 262 -26.10 -6.43 -6.93
CA LEU A 262 -25.08 -7.30 -6.34
C LEU A 262 -23.75 -6.57 -6.14
N GLY A 263 -23.35 -5.72 -7.09
CA GLY A 263 -22.11 -4.96 -6.96
C GLY A 263 -22.25 -3.81 -5.97
N THR A 264 -23.39 -3.12 -5.94
CA THR A 264 -23.71 -2.14 -4.89
C THR A 264 -23.63 -2.76 -3.50
N ARG A 265 -24.21 -3.96 -3.32
CA ARG A 265 -24.10 -4.71 -2.06
C ARG A 265 -22.65 -5.03 -1.71
N ARG A 266 -21.87 -5.52 -2.69
CA ARG A 266 -20.47 -5.90 -2.46
C ARG A 266 -19.62 -4.70 -2.05
N ILE A 267 -19.77 -3.56 -2.73
CA ILE A 267 -19.01 -2.35 -2.37
C ILE A 267 -19.43 -1.79 -1.01
N GLN A 268 -20.72 -1.82 -0.65
CA GLN A 268 -21.19 -1.45 0.70
C GLN A 268 -20.48 -2.28 1.78
N ILE A 269 -20.40 -3.60 1.61
CA ILE A 269 -19.70 -4.49 2.55
C ILE A 269 -18.21 -4.10 2.64
N MET A 270 -17.54 -3.88 1.50
CA MET A 270 -16.10 -3.54 1.48
C MET A 270 -15.82 -2.17 2.13
N LEU A 271 -16.68 -1.18 1.91
CA LEU A 271 -16.56 0.15 2.52
C LEU A 271 -16.86 0.11 4.02
N LEU A 272 -17.87 -0.64 4.46
CA LEU A 272 -18.13 -0.82 5.90
C LEU A 272 -17.02 -1.60 6.61
N ARG A 273 -16.42 -2.61 5.96
CA ARG A 273 -15.22 -3.28 6.50
C ARG A 273 -14.03 -2.32 6.62
N SER A 274 -13.84 -1.46 5.63
CA SER A 274 -12.83 -0.39 5.66
C SER A 274 -13.08 0.56 6.84
N LEU A 275 -14.33 1.00 7.01
CA LEU A 275 -14.75 1.85 8.14
C LEU A 275 -14.53 1.16 9.48
N LEU A 276 -14.92 -0.12 9.62
CA LEU A 276 -14.72 -0.92 10.82
C LEU A 276 -13.25 -0.99 11.24
N MET A 277 -12.35 -1.18 10.26
CA MET A 277 -10.91 -1.16 10.52
C MET A 277 -10.44 0.22 11.00
N VAL A 278 -10.97 1.31 10.42
CA VAL A 278 -10.67 2.68 10.86
C VAL A 278 -11.29 2.99 12.23
N THR A 279 -12.37 2.36 12.67
CA THR A 279 -12.92 2.57 14.02
C THR A 279 -12.23 1.73 15.10
N SER A 280 -11.48 0.70 14.73
CA SER A 280 -10.83 -0.22 15.68
C SER A 280 -9.76 0.48 16.56
N GLY A 281 -10.01 0.55 17.87
CA GLY A 281 -9.10 1.25 18.79
C GLY A 281 -9.20 2.78 18.71
N TYR A 282 -10.31 3.30 18.18
CA TYR A 282 -10.59 4.74 18.22
C TYR A 282 -11.10 5.16 19.60
N ASN A 283 -10.44 6.12 20.24
CA ASN A 283 -10.83 6.60 21.56
C ASN A 283 -11.42 8.01 21.50
N ALA A 284 -12.73 8.06 21.26
CA ALA A 284 -13.49 9.30 21.20
C ALA A 284 -13.50 10.05 22.55
N LYS A 285 -12.86 11.22 22.64
CA LYS A 285 -12.95 12.09 23.84
C LYS A 285 -14.40 12.52 24.12
N SER A 286 -15.19 12.77 23.09
CA SER A 286 -16.62 13.08 23.17
C SER A 286 -17.42 12.16 22.27
N ILE A 287 -18.49 11.56 22.81
CA ILE A 287 -19.37 10.68 22.02
C ILE A 287 -20.24 11.50 21.04
N ALA A 288 -20.62 12.72 21.45
CA ALA A 288 -21.46 13.61 20.66
C ALA A 288 -20.76 14.11 19.39
N SER A 289 -19.42 14.23 19.41
CA SER A 289 -18.65 14.59 18.21
C SER A 289 -18.47 13.42 17.25
N VAL A 290 -18.51 12.18 17.76
CA VAL A 290 -18.26 10.97 16.97
C VAL A 290 -19.54 10.41 16.36
N LEU A 291 -20.64 10.45 17.11
CA LEU A 291 -21.97 10.07 16.63
C LEU A 291 -22.77 11.30 16.20
N SER A 292 -22.16 12.17 15.39
CA SER A 292 -22.87 13.30 14.80
C SER A 292 -23.93 12.80 13.80
N ALA A 293 -25.04 13.52 13.65
CA ALA A 293 -26.11 13.14 12.72
C ALA A 293 -25.61 12.88 11.28
N PRO A 294 -24.70 13.69 10.69
CA PRO A 294 -24.14 13.43 9.37
C PRO A 294 -23.40 12.09 9.23
N PHE A 295 -22.88 11.54 10.34
CA PHE A 295 -22.27 10.21 10.37
C PHE A 295 -23.30 9.12 10.64
N LEU A 296 -24.15 9.36 11.64
CA LEU A 296 -25.03 8.36 12.22
C LEU A 296 -26.21 8.03 11.31
N ASP A 297 -26.82 9.02 10.64
CA ASP A 297 -27.99 8.79 9.80
C ASP A 297 -27.68 7.87 8.60
N PRO A 298 -26.57 8.07 7.85
CA PRO A 298 -26.15 7.13 6.81
C PRO A 298 -25.83 5.72 7.36
N LEU A 299 -25.21 5.65 8.54
CA LEU A 299 -24.82 4.37 9.13
C LEU A 299 -26.07 3.58 9.57
N LEU A 300 -27.04 4.24 10.19
CA LEU A 300 -28.29 3.63 10.63
C LEU A 300 -29.20 3.27 9.45
N SER A 301 -29.28 4.10 8.41
CA SER A 301 -30.03 3.75 7.20
C SER A 301 -29.47 2.50 6.52
N THR A 302 -28.16 2.28 6.57
CA THR A 302 -27.54 1.02 6.12
C THR A 302 -27.98 -0.19 6.96
N SER A 303 -28.27 0.00 8.25
CA SER A 303 -28.81 -1.07 9.12
C SER A 303 -30.26 -1.45 8.82
N LEU A 304 -31.00 -0.63 8.06
CA LEU A 304 -32.36 -0.93 7.64
C LEU A 304 -32.40 -1.79 6.36
N MET A 305 -31.24 -2.08 5.75
CA MET A 305 -31.15 -2.96 4.60
C MET A 305 -31.39 -4.43 4.99
N GLU A 306 -31.90 -5.23 4.05
CA GLU A 306 -32.25 -6.64 4.29
C GLU A 306 -31.01 -7.51 4.61
N ASP A 307 -29.85 -7.10 4.14
CA ASP A 307 -28.61 -7.84 4.27
C ASP A 307 -28.15 -7.99 5.75
N SER A 308 -27.91 -9.23 6.17
CA SER A 308 -27.47 -9.52 7.54
C SER A 308 -26.02 -9.13 7.81
N GLU A 309 -25.14 -9.17 6.80
CA GLU A 309 -23.72 -8.84 6.94
C GLU A 309 -23.53 -7.33 7.11
N LEU A 310 -24.23 -6.50 6.33
CA LEU A 310 -24.26 -5.05 6.49
C LEU A 310 -24.74 -4.66 7.90
N ARG A 311 -25.83 -5.27 8.37
CA ARG A 311 -26.35 -5.04 9.72
C ARG A 311 -25.33 -5.42 10.80
N GLN A 312 -24.66 -6.57 10.65
CA GLN A 312 -23.61 -6.97 11.57
C GLN A 312 -22.45 -5.96 11.56
N LEU A 313 -21.98 -5.53 10.39
CA LEU A 313 -20.90 -4.55 10.27
C LEU A 313 -21.26 -3.22 10.94
N VAL A 314 -22.49 -2.72 10.73
CA VAL A 314 -22.97 -1.49 11.40
C VAL A 314 -22.93 -1.66 12.93
N LEU A 315 -23.42 -2.78 13.46
CA LEU A 315 -23.39 -3.04 14.90
C LEU A 315 -21.97 -3.14 15.44
N GLU A 316 -21.03 -3.76 14.72
CA GLU A 316 -19.62 -3.83 15.10
C GLU A 316 -18.95 -2.45 15.08
N ILE A 317 -19.27 -1.61 14.10
CA ILE A 317 -18.79 -0.21 14.02
C ILE A 317 -19.31 0.58 15.23
N LEU A 318 -20.62 0.55 15.49
CA LEU A 318 -21.21 1.25 16.63
C LEU A 318 -20.61 0.77 17.96
N HIS A 319 -20.40 -0.54 18.09
CA HIS A 319 -19.76 -1.11 19.26
C HIS A 319 -18.33 -0.57 19.44
N ASN A 320 -17.50 -0.53 18.40
CA ASN A 320 -16.15 0.06 18.49
C ASN A 320 -16.17 1.54 18.91
N LEU A 321 -17.18 2.31 18.50
CA LEU A 321 -17.28 3.73 18.82
C LEU A 321 -17.81 4.00 20.25
N ILE A 322 -18.63 3.09 20.78
CA ILE A 322 -19.30 3.22 22.08
C ILE A 322 -18.51 2.52 23.20
N ASP A 323 -17.89 1.38 22.91
CA ASP A 323 -17.22 0.54 23.91
C ASP A 323 -15.86 1.13 24.34
N ARG A 324 -15.91 1.97 25.38
CA ARG A 324 -14.73 2.64 25.97
C ARG A 324 -13.94 1.78 26.94
N HIS A 325 -14.47 0.61 27.29
CA HIS A 325 -13.93 -0.21 28.38
C HIS A 325 -13.44 -1.58 27.92
N ASP A 326 -13.32 -1.79 26.60
CA ASP A 326 -12.96 -3.08 26.01
C ASP A 326 -13.83 -4.22 26.58
N ASN A 327 -15.13 -3.95 26.68
CA ASN A 327 -16.11 -4.93 27.13
C ASN A 327 -16.24 -6.08 26.13
N ARG A 328 -15.92 -5.87 24.84
CA ARG A 328 -15.87 -6.93 23.83
C ARG A 328 -15.03 -8.13 24.28
N ALA A 329 -13.82 -7.89 24.78
CA ALA A 329 -12.93 -8.95 25.26
C ALA A 329 -13.47 -9.64 26.52
N LYS A 330 -14.07 -8.86 27.43
CA LYS A 330 -14.61 -9.35 28.71
C LYS A 330 -15.85 -10.22 28.54
N LEU A 331 -16.70 -9.89 27.57
CA LEU A 331 -17.98 -10.59 27.33
C LEU A 331 -17.82 -11.84 26.47
N ARG A 332 -16.73 -12.00 25.70
CA ARG A 332 -16.46 -13.21 24.89
C ARG A 332 -16.29 -14.49 25.72
N GLY A 333 -15.88 -14.37 26.99
CA GLY A 333 -15.68 -15.49 27.91
C GLY A 333 -16.94 -15.89 28.69
N ILE A 334 -18.03 -15.13 28.59
CA ILE A 334 -19.29 -15.43 29.27
C ILE A 334 -20.14 -16.26 28.31
N ARG A 335 -20.00 -17.58 28.39
CA ARG A 335 -20.85 -18.55 27.71
C ARG A 335 -21.80 -19.21 28.69
#